data_AF-A0A292YS82-F1
#
_entry.id   AF-A0A292YS82-F1
#
_cell.length_a   1.000
_cell.length_b   1.000
_cell.length_c   1.000
_cell.angle_alpha   90.00
_cell.angle_beta   90.00
_cell.angle_gamma   90.00
#
_symmetry.space_group_name_H-M   'P 1'
#
loop_
_entity.id
_entity.type
_entity.pdbx_description
1 polymer ?
#
loop_
_entity_poly.entity_id
_entity_poly.type
_entity_poly.pdbx_seq_one_letter_code
_entity_poly.pdbx_strand_id
1 'polypeptide(L)'
;MAAHDNTLSRSEAIAKYKKYYDDYQRDELVKVKQYRDNYQSMNGSLADQIIERAIWYMENGYMVYGHGYKSYEKKGLVDCSEFTKLVYGDFGFKISEVARKYDEVGSKVSGVYPKKVNGKWKLEGTENLRPGDILTWWKKDNNGKYIGHVAIYMGMLNGEPAVIGTRGDGNPTAIGIVNNFDYWWGEHFFTARRVLPDGSWTPGKTITGHEDKGPVIPKSYVLPPQRPIVMP
;
A
#
# COMPACT_ATOMS: atom_id res chain seq x y z
N MET A 1 3.94 6.86 15.12
CA MET A 1 5.16 6.60 14.35
C MET A 1 5.79 7.94 13.99
N ALA A 2 6.98 8.23 14.52
CA ALA A 2 7.78 9.35 14.05
C ALA A 2 8.25 9.00 12.63
N ALA A 3 8.09 9.91 11.67
CA ALA A 3 8.73 9.77 10.38
C ALA A 3 10.24 9.89 10.62
N HIS A 4 10.99 8.80 10.45
CA HIS A 4 12.45 8.88 10.38
C HIS A 4 12.79 9.64 9.10
N ASP A 5 13.16 10.92 9.27
CA ASP A 5 13.48 11.86 8.19
C ASP A 5 14.84 11.56 7.52
N ASN A 6 15.56 10.55 8.01
CA ASN A 6 16.82 10.11 7.43
C ASN A 6 16.61 8.88 6.54
N THR A 7 16.76 9.10 5.24
CA THR A 7 16.90 8.01 4.27
C THR A 7 18.10 7.15 4.66
N LEU A 8 17.89 5.84 4.76
CA LEU A 8 18.97 4.90 5.10
C LEU A 8 20.11 4.96 4.08
N SER A 9 21.34 4.86 4.55
CA SER A 9 22.47 4.51 3.68
C SER A 9 22.30 3.09 3.12
N ARG A 10 23.08 2.75 2.08
CA ARG A 10 23.06 1.41 1.48
C ARG A 10 23.37 0.31 2.50
N SER A 11 24.38 0.49 3.34
CA SER A 11 24.76 -0.49 4.36
C SER A 11 23.67 -0.66 5.41
N GLU A 12 23.04 0.43 5.85
CA GLU A 12 21.91 0.37 6.79
C GLU A 12 20.69 -0.31 6.18
N ALA A 13 20.39 -0.05 4.91
CA ALA A 13 19.28 -0.68 4.22
C ALA A 13 19.49 -2.20 4.06
N ILE A 14 20.71 -2.63 3.70
CA ILE A 14 21.06 -4.06 3.62
C ILE A 14 20.99 -4.71 5.02
N ALA A 15 21.50 -4.05 6.05
CA ALA A 15 21.45 -4.56 7.41
C ALA A 15 20.00 -4.71 7.90
N LYS A 16 19.15 -3.71 7.62
CA LYS A 16 17.71 -3.76 7.91
C LYS A 16 17.03 -4.92 7.18
N TYR A 17 17.30 -5.11 5.88
CA TYR A 17 16.73 -6.20 5.11
C TYR A 17 17.04 -7.56 5.74
N LYS A 18 18.32 -7.82 6.03
CA LYS A 18 18.76 -9.09 6.64
C LYS A 18 18.14 -9.30 8.02
N LYS A 19 18.03 -8.24 8.82
CA LYS A 19 17.47 -8.31 10.18
C LYS A 19 16.00 -8.75 10.19
N TYR A 20 15.19 -8.28 9.25
CA TYR A 20 13.73 -8.46 9.27
C TYR A 20 13.21 -9.46 8.23
N TYR A 21 14.07 -10.11 7.46
CA TYR A 21 13.64 -11.04 6.42
C TYR A 21 12.84 -12.22 6.98
N ASP A 22 13.28 -12.81 8.09
CA ASP A 22 12.57 -13.93 8.70
C ASP A 22 11.20 -13.52 9.27
N ASP A 23 11.08 -12.30 9.82
CA ASP A 23 9.80 -11.75 10.29
C ASP A 23 8.84 -11.55 9.11
N TYR A 24 9.35 -11.01 8.00
CA TYR A 24 8.60 -10.88 6.76
C TYR A 24 8.04 -12.21 6.25
N GLN A 25 8.84 -13.28 6.30
CA GLN A 25 8.37 -14.61 5.88
C GLN A 25 7.28 -15.17 6.80
N ARG A 26 7.35 -14.90 8.11
CA ARG A 26 6.37 -15.39 9.08
C ARG A 26 5.09 -14.56 9.17
N ASP A 27 5.15 -13.28 8.77
CA ASP A 27 4.02 -12.34 8.90
C ASP A 27 3.46 -11.95 7.53
N GLU A 28 4.22 -11.23 6.71
CA GLU A 28 3.70 -10.64 5.47
C GLU A 28 3.37 -11.71 4.42
N LEU A 29 4.20 -12.75 4.25
CA LEU A 29 3.88 -13.84 3.31
C LEU A 29 2.65 -14.66 3.71
N VAL A 30 2.37 -14.76 5.02
CA VAL A 30 1.15 -15.42 5.52
C VAL A 30 -0.09 -14.59 5.14
N LYS A 31 -0.03 -13.27 5.28
CA LYS A 31 -1.11 -12.36 4.86
C LYS A 31 -1.31 -12.35 3.35
N VAL A 32 -0.22 -12.40 2.56
CA VAL A 32 -0.28 -12.54 1.11
C VAL A 32 -1.01 -13.83 0.73
N LYS A 33 -0.68 -14.96 1.37
CA LYS A 33 -1.39 -16.22 1.16
C LYS A 33 -2.87 -16.10 1.50
N GLN A 34 -3.21 -15.49 2.65
CA GLN A 34 -4.60 -15.26 3.05
C GLN A 34 -5.37 -14.42 2.04
N TYR A 35 -4.75 -13.37 1.49
CA TYR A 35 -5.36 -12.56 0.43
C TYR A 35 -5.67 -13.43 -0.79
N ARG A 36 -4.67 -14.15 -1.30
CA ARG A 36 -4.80 -15.02 -2.47
C ARG A 36 -5.86 -16.10 -2.26
N ASP A 37 -5.98 -16.65 -1.05
CA ASP A 37 -6.99 -17.66 -0.70
C ASP A 37 -8.40 -17.05 -0.59
N ASN A 38 -8.55 -15.88 0.05
CA ASN A 38 -9.86 -15.25 0.28
C ASN A 38 -10.46 -14.63 -0.98
N TYR A 39 -9.62 -14.23 -1.94
CA TYR A 39 -10.00 -13.46 -3.12
C TYR A 39 -9.80 -14.23 -4.44
N GLN A 40 -9.75 -15.57 -4.39
CA GLN A 40 -9.62 -16.43 -5.59
C GLN A 40 -10.68 -16.15 -6.67
N SER A 41 -11.89 -15.77 -6.27
CA SER A 41 -13.00 -15.48 -7.20
C SER A 41 -12.80 -14.21 -8.04
N MET A 42 -11.88 -13.32 -7.65
CA MET A 42 -11.51 -12.12 -8.42
C MET A 42 -10.12 -12.24 -9.08
N ASN A 43 -9.49 -13.41 -9.00
CA ASN A 43 -8.17 -13.64 -9.60
C ASN A 43 -8.15 -13.24 -11.09
N GLY A 44 -7.16 -12.42 -11.47
CA GLY A 44 -7.00 -11.93 -12.83
C GLY A 44 -7.90 -10.75 -13.21
N SER A 45 -8.72 -10.24 -12.27
CA SER A 45 -9.40 -8.95 -12.43
C SER A 45 -8.40 -7.77 -12.30
N LEU A 46 -8.77 -6.58 -12.74
CA LEU A 46 -7.92 -5.38 -12.59
C LEU A 46 -7.63 -5.06 -11.12
N ALA A 47 -8.61 -5.23 -10.23
CA ALA A 47 -8.45 -5.04 -8.80
C ALA A 47 -7.40 -6.00 -8.22
N ASP A 48 -7.45 -7.26 -8.66
CA ASP A 48 -6.48 -8.27 -8.23
C ASP A 48 -5.07 -7.94 -8.72
N GLN A 49 -4.93 -7.57 -10.00
CA GLN A 49 -3.64 -7.17 -10.58
C GLN A 49 -3.02 -5.97 -9.86
N ILE A 50 -3.82 -4.99 -9.41
CA ILE A 50 -3.35 -3.86 -8.59
C ILE A 50 -2.78 -4.33 -7.25
N ILE A 51 -3.46 -5.24 -6.55
CA ILE A 51 -2.97 -5.78 -5.26
C ILE A 51 -1.72 -6.64 -5.47
N GLU A 52 -1.72 -7.53 -6.47
CA GLU A 52 -0.56 -8.34 -6.81
C GLU A 52 0.64 -7.48 -7.25
N ARG A 53 0.42 -6.33 -7.91
CA ARG A 53 1.49 -5.36 -8.18
C ARG A 53 2.05 -4.73 -6.92
N ALA A 54 1.21 -4.38 -5.95
CA ALA A 54 1.67 -3.88 -4.66
C ALA A 54 2.50 -4.95 -3.91
N ILE A 55 2.05 -6.21 -3.93
CA ILE A 55 2.79 -7.36 -3.37
C ILE A 55 4.11 -7.55 -4.11
N TRP A 56 4.12 -7.44 -5.43
CA TRP A 56 5.32 -7.53 -6.24
C TRP A 56 6.36 -6.49 -5.83
N TYR A 57 5.95 -5.23 -5.63
CA TYR A 57 6.86 -4.18 -5.16
C TYR A 57 7.36 -4.42 -3.73
N MET A 58 6.53 -4.98 -2.84
CA MET A 58 6.97 -5.41 -1.51
C MET A 58 8.09 -6.46 -1.59
N GLU A 59 7.98 -7.38 -2.56
CA GLU A 59 8.87 -8.53 -2.74
C GLU A 59 10.13 -8.26 -3.57
N ASN A 60 10.00 -7.47 -4.63
CA ASN A 60 10.98 -7.29 -5.70
C ASN A 60 11.32 -5.82 -5.94
N GLY A 61 10.60 -4.89 -5.31
CA GLY A 61 10.79 -3.46 -5.51
C GLY A 61 11.98 -2.89 -4.73
N TYR A 62 12.44 -3.59 -3.69
CA TYR A 62 13.56 -3.19 -2.80
C TYR A 62 13.48 -1.73 -2.32
N MET A 63 12.25 -1.32 -1.99
CA MET A 63 11.94 0.06 -1.63
C MET A 63 12.53 0.43 -0.27
N VAL A 64 13.15 1.61 -0.19
CA VAL A 64 13.59 2.24 1.05
C VAL A 64 12.73 3.49 1.28
N TYR A 65 12.30 3.72 2.52
CA TYR A 65 11.47 4.89 2.81
C TYR A 65 12.30 6.17 2.59
N GLY A 66 11.75 7.10 1.82
CA GLY A 66 12.41 8.35 1.47
C GLY A 66 11.52 9.20 0.56
N HIS A 67 11.92 10.46 0.38
CA HIS A 67 11.15 11.46 -0.36
C HIS A 67 11.95 12.02 -1.54
N GLY A 68 11.26 12.49 -2.58
CA GLY A 68 11.87 13.25 -3.67
C GLY A 68 11.13 13.12 -5.00
N TYR A 69 11.51 13.94 -5.98
CA TYR A 69 10.90 13.88 -7.31
C TYR A 69 11.35 12.64 -8.10
N LYS A 70 10.40 11.75 -8.38
CA LYS A 70 10.62 10.44 -9.02
C LYS A 70 11.66 9.61 -8.25
N SER A 71 11.53 9.59 -6.93
CA SER A 71 12.55 9.05 -6.04
C SER A 71 12.67 7.53 -6.20
N TYR A 72 11.56 6.86 -6.52
CA TYR A 72 11.57 5.42 -6.79
C TYR A 72 12.31 5.10 -8.09
N GLU A 73 11.87 5.68 -9.21
CA GLU A 73 12.48 5.48 -10.55
C GLU A 73 13.99 5.76 -10.55
N LYS A 74 14.47 6.71 -9.74
CA LYS A 74 15.88 7.09 -9.70
C LYS A 74 16.72 6.25 -8.73
N LYS A 75 16.21 5.97 -7.52
CA LYS A 75 17.00 5.50 -6.37
C LYS A 75 16.37 4.36 -5.58
N GLY A 76 15.17 3.90 -5.94
CA GLY A 76 14.41 2.93 -5.14
C GLY A 76 13.90 3.50 -3.81
N LEU A 77 13.74 4.83 -3.73
CA LEU A 77 13.14 5.51 -2.57
C LEU A 77 11.63 5.64 -2.76
N VAL A 78 10.85 5.59 -1.69
CA VAL A 78 9.41 5.75 -1.81
C VAL A 78 8.77 6.26 -0.53
N ASP A 79 7.72 7.05 -0.66
CA ASP A 79 6.78 7.37 0.43
C ASP A 79 5.38 6.82 0.15
N CYS A 80 4.46 6.99 1.10
CA CYS A 80 3.12 6.41 1.02
C CYS A 80 2.35 6.82 -0.27
N SER A 81 2.43 8.09 -0.65
CA SER A 81 1.73 8.63 -1.82
C SER A 81 2.46 8.30 -3.12
N GLU A 82 3.79 8.28 -3.13
CA GLU A 82 4.56 7.83 -4.28
C GLU A 82 4.34 6.33 -4.55
N PHE A 83 4.32 5.49 -3.50
CA PHE A 83 4.04 4.05 -3.62
C PHE A 83 2.65 3.80 -4.20
N THR A 84 1.64 4.49 -3.66
CA THR A 84 0.27 4.34 -4.13
C THR A 84 0.18 4.80 -5.60
N LYS A 85 0.69 5.98 -5.93
CA LYS A 85 0.75 6.49 -7.31
C LYS A 85 1.47 5.54 -8.26
N LEU A 86 2.57 4.94 -7.82
CA LEU A 86 3.35 4.01 -8.62
C LEU A 86 2.51 2.77 -8.98
N VAL A 87 1.93 2.10 -7.99
CA VAL A 87 1.10 0.91 -8.21
C VAL A 87 -0.06 1.20 -9.16
N TYR A 88 -0.80 2.29 -8.95
CA TYR A 88 -1.90 2.68 -9.83
C TYR A 88 -1.43 3.14 -11.23
N GLY A 89 -0.27 3.80 -11.29
CA GLY A 89 0.32 4.29 -12.53
C GLY A 89 0.73 3.18 -13.49
N ASP A 90 1.13 2.03 -12.96
CA ASP A 90 1.42 0.82 -13.74
C ASP A 90 0.18 0.30 -14.50
N PHE A 91 -1.03 0.68 -14.08
CA PHE A 91 -2.30 0.39 -14.76
C PHE A 91 -2.94 1.65 -15.34
N GLY A 92 -2.12 2.65 -15.71
CA GLY A 92 -2.57 3.84 -16.43
C GLY A 92 -3.39 4.86 -15.63
N PHE A 93 -3.63 4.64 -14.34
CA PHE A 93 -4.29 5.63 -13.50
C PHE A 93 -3.38 6.82 -13.22
N LYS A 94 -3.97 8.01 -13.22
CA LYS A 94 -3.28 9.26 -12.85
C LYS A 94 -3.82 9.74 -11.50
N ILE A 95 -3.08 9.49 -10.44
CA ILE A 95 -3.41 9.96 -9.09
C ILE A 95 -2.32 10.88 -8.53
N SER A 96 -2.68 11.67 -7.52
CA SER A 96 -1.78 12.64 -6.90
C SER A 96 -0.57 11.96 -6.26
N GLU A 97 0.60 12.59 -6.37
CA GLU A 97 1.80 12.23 -5.60
C GLU A 97 1.85 12.87 -4.21
N VAL A 98 0.87 13.70 -3.89
CA VAL A 98 0.79 14.44 -2.63
C VAL A 98 -0.36 13.90 -1.80
N ALA A 99 -0.05 13.25 -0.68
CA ALA A 99 -1.03 12.66 0.24
C ALA A 99 -2.14 13.64 0.64
N ARG A 100 -1.81 14.93 0.87
CA ARG A 100 -2.79 15.97 1.24
C ARG A 100 -3.93 16.18 0.24
N LYS A 101 -3.77 15.75 -1.02
CA LYS A 101 -4.78 15.89 -2.09
C LYS A 101 -5.57 14.61 -2.36
N TYR A 102 -5.45 13.59 -1.51
CA TYR A 102 -6.14 12.31 -1.76
C TYR A 102 -7.64 12.38 -1.51
N ASP A 103 -8.15 13.44 -0.91
CA ASP A 103 -9.59 13.76 -0.88
C ASP A 103 -10.15 14.12 -2.26
N GLU A 104 -9.30 14.48 -3.22
CA GLU A 104 -9.63 14.73 -4.64
C GLU A 104 -9.49 13.47 -5.52
N VAL A 105 -8.84 12.41 -5.01
CA VAL A 105 -8.56 11.19 -5.79
C VAL A 105 -9.78 10.28 -5.85
N GLY A 106 -10.25 9.94 -7.06
CA GLY A 106 -11.40 9.07 -7.26
C GLY A 106 -12.68 9.59 -6.59
N SER A 107 -13.57 8.68 -6.17
CA SER A 107 -14.78 9.02 -5.40
C SER A 107 -14.65 8.57 -3.94
N LYS A 108 -15.33 9.27 -3.02
CA LYS A 108 -15.37 8.87 -1.60
C LYS A 108 -16.16 7.57 -1.45
N VAL A 109 -15.61 6.60 -0.73
CA VAL A 109 -16.37 5.43 -0.26
C VAL A 109 -17.08 5.81 1.03
N SER A 110 -18.40 5.92 0.96
CA SER A 110 -19.26 6.25 2.11
C SER A 110 -19.47 5.05 3.03
N GLY A 111 -19.87 5.32 4.28
CA GLY A 111 -20.23 4.28 5.24
C GLY A 111 -19.06 3.69 6.05
N VAL A 112 -17.81 3.97 5.68
CA VAL A 112 -16.63 3.48 6.39
C VAL A 112 -16.16 4.51 7.42
N TYR A 113 -16.03 4.13 8.69
CA TYR A 113 -15.61 5.04 9.76
C TYR A 113 -14.91 4.32 10.92
N PRO A 114 -14.06 5.03 11.70
CA PRO A 114 -13.41 4.43 12.85
C PRO A 114 -14.33 4.45 14.07
N LYS A 115 -14.34 3.37 14.85
CA LYS A 115 -15.13 3.27 16.08
C LYS A 115 -14.32 2.58 17.17
N LYS A 116 -14.43 3.10 18.39
CA LYS A 116 -13.80 2.49 19.56
C LYS A 116 -14.73 1.43 20.17
N VAL A 117 -14.26 0.20 20.26
CA VAL A 117 -14.96 -0.95 20.83
C VAL A 117 -14.06 -1.59 21.88
N ASN A 118 -14.53 -1.67 23.13
CA ASN A 118 -13.78 -2.26 24.25
C ASN A 118 -12.34 -1.70 24.39
N GLY A 119 -12.18 -0.38 24.23
CA GLY A 119 -10.89 0.29 24.35
C GLY A 119 -9.99 0.26 23.12
N LYS A 120 -10.33 -0.55 22.10
CA LYS A 120 -9.59 -0.69 20.85
C LYS A 120 -10.32 -0.04 19.68
N TRP A 121 -9.59 0.47 18.70
CA TRP A 121 -10.19 1.01 17.48
C TRP A 121 -10.46 -0.09 16.46
N LYS A 122 -11.57 0.04 15.73
CA LYS A 122 -11.96 -0.81 14.61
C LYS A 122 -12.49 0.06 13.47
N LEU A 123 -12.49 -0.48 12.26
CA LEU A 123 -13.24 0.09 11.15
C LEU A 123 -14.62 -0.57 11.10
N GLU A 124 -15.66 0.26 11.10
CA GLU A 124 -17.03 -0.15 10.81
C GLU A 124 -17.34 0.18 9.35
N GLY A 125 -18.31 -0.53 8.76
CA GLY A 125 -18.73 -0.32 7.38
C GLY A 125 -17.78 -0.93 6.34
N THR A 126 -16.93 -1.88 6.75
CA THR A 126 -15.93 -2.53 5.87
C THR A 126 -16.55 -3.29 4.70
N GLU A 127 -17.83 -3.65 4.77
CA GLU A 127 -18.60 -4.21 3.66
C GLU A 127 -18.76 -3.25 2.46
N ASN A 128 -18.54 -1.95 2.66
CA ASN A 128 -18.54 -0.95 1.58
C ASN A 128 -17.20 -0.87 0.85
N LEU A 129 -16.12 -1.38 1.47
CA LEU A 129 -14.78 -1.41 0.89
C LEU A 129 -14.65 -2.55 -0.12
N ARG A 130 -13.76 -2.36 -1.09
CA ARG A 130 -13.39 -3.38 -2.07
C ARG A 130 -11.87 -3.36 -2.28
N PRO A 131 -11.23 -4.50 -2.57
CA PRO A 131 -9.80 -4.53 -2.90
C PRO A 131 -9.46 -3.49 -3.97
N GLY A 132 -8.40 -2.70 -3.75
CA GLY A 132 -8.06 -1.55 -4.59
C GLY A 132 -8.73 -0.22 -4.18
N ASP A 133 -9.47 -0.17 -3.07
CA ASP A 133 -9.77 1.14 -2.45
C ASP A 133 -8.50 1.71 -1.79
N ILE A 134 -8.39 3.03 -1.75
CA ILE A 134 -7.29 3.74 -1.08
C ILE A 134 -7.81 4.25 0.26
N LEU A 135 -7.21 3.77 1.35
CA LEU A 135 -7.51 4.27 2.69
C LEU A 135 -6.54 5.40 3.03
N THR A 136 -7.02 6.35 3.81
CA THR A 136 -6.28 7.56 4.18
C THR A 136 -6.27 7.73 5.69
N TRP A 137 -5.16 8.27 6.21
CA TRP A 137 -5.02 8.57 7.63
C TRP A 137 -4.65 10.03 7.84
N TRP A 138 -5.28 10.65 8.82
CA TRP A 138 -5.06 12.04 9.14
C TRP A 138 -3.82 12.21 10.02
N LYS A 139 -3.09 13.30 9.80
CA LYS A 139 -2.17 13.91 10.76
C LYS A 139 -2.73 15.27 11.15
N LYS A 140 -2.17 15.87 12.20
CA LYS A 140 -2.54 17.22 12.64
C LYS A 140 -1.33 18.13 12.53
N ASP A 141 -1.53 19.32 11.97
CA ASP A 141 -0.61 20.46 12.05
C ASP A 141 -1.35 21.68 12.63
N ASN A 142 -0.71 22.84 12.60
CA ASN A 142 -1.29 24.10 13.07
C ASN A 142 -2.56 24.52 12.30
N ASN A 143 -2.79 23.99 11.11
CA ASN A 143 -3.95 24.27 10.26
C ASN A 143 -5.05 23.19 10.38
N GLY A 144 -4.89 22.21 11.27
CA GLY A 144 -5.89 21.18 11.55
C GLY A 144 -5.52 19.80 10.99
N LYS A 145 -6.55 18.98 10.75
CA LYS A 145 -6.38 17.62 10.21
C LYS A 145 -6.12 17.68 8.70
N TYR A 146 -5.15 16.90 8.24
CA TYR A 146 -4.87 16.71 6.82
C TYR A 146 -4.50 15.25 6.55
N ILE A 147 -4.66 14.79 5.31
CA ILE A 147 -4.24 13.42 4.93
C ILE A 147 -2.71 13.36 4.94
N GLY A 148 -2.17 12.61 5.91
CA GLY A 148 -0.73 12.46 6.13
C GLY A 148 -0.18 11.07 5.84
N HIS A 149 -1.06 10.13 5.47
CA HIS A 149 -0.69 8.79 5.04
C HIS A 149 -1.79 8.16 4.17
N VAL A 150 -1.39 7.27 3.27
CA VAL A 150 -2.29 6.52 2.37
C VAL A 150 -1.77 5.10 2.15
N ALA A 151 -2.67 4.16 1.89
CA ALA A 151 -2.35 2.76 1.63
C ALA A 151 -3.50 2.08 0.85
N ILE A 152 -3.19 0.97 0.19
CA ILE A 152 -4.12 0.27 -0.70
C ILE A 152 -4.81 -0.84 0.10
N TYR A 153 -6.14 -0.86 0.13
CA TYR A 153 -6.92 -1.90 0.77
C TYR A 153 -6.84 -3.20 -0.02
N MET A 154 -6.39 -4.25 0.66
CA MET A 154 -6.28 -5.59 0.09
C MET A 154 -7.58 -6.38 0.26
N GLY A 155 -8.37 -6.08 1.30
CA GLY A 155 -9.51 -6.89 1.68
C GLY A 155 -9.54 -7.24 3.16
N MET A 156 -10.35 -8.24 3.50
CA MET A 156 -10.46 -8.81 4.85
C MET A 156 -9.55 -10.04 4.94
N LEU A 157 -8.61 -10.03 5.88
CA LEU A 157 -7.71 -11.14 6.18
C LEU A 157 -7.99 -11.61 7.61
N ASN A 158 -8.39 -12.88 7.77
CA ASN A 158 -8.82 -13.46 9.04
C ASN A 158 -9.87 -12.60 9.79
N GLY A 159 -10.82 -12.02 9.06
CA GLY A 159 -11.89 -11.20 9.64
C GLY A 159 -11.48 -9.77 9.99
N GLU A 160 -10.24 -9.35 9.71
CA GLU A 160 -9.77 -7.98 9.94
C GLU A 160 -9.45 -7.28 8.61
N PRO A 161 -9.73 -5.97 8.47
CA PRO A 161 -9.36 -5.23 7.26
C PRO A 161 -7.85 -5.17 7.11
N ALA A 162 -7.34 -5.29 5.89
CA ALA A 162 -5.92 -5.24 5.59
C ALA A 162 -5.59 -4.21 4.50
N VAL A 163 -4.46 -3.51 4.69
CA VAL A 163 -3.92 -2.54 3.72
C VAL A 163 -2.44 -2.82 3.47
N ILE A 164 -1.99 -2.65 2.23
CA ILE A 164 -0.59 -2.67 1.82
C ILE A 164 -0.11 -1.26 1.50
N GLY A 165 1.05 -0.88 2.02
CA GLY A 165 1.59 0.46 1.87
C GLY A 165 2.94 0.62 2.57
N THR A 166 3.41 1.86 2.70
CA THR A 166 4.66 2.11 3.41
C THR A 166 4.47 1.87 4.92
N ARG A 167 5.01 0.76 5.42
CA ARG A 167 4.99 0.32 6.82
C ARG A 167 6.36 -0.31 7.14
N GLY A 168 7.38 0.52 7.17
CA GLY A 168 8.77 0.07 7.27
C GLY A 168 9.18 -0.51 8.63
N ASP A 169 8.36 -0.36 9.67
CA ASP A 169 8.65 -0.90 11.00
C ASP A 169 8.48 -2.42 11.00
N GLY A 170 9.53 -3.15 11.36
CA GLY A 170 9.52 -4.62 11.39
C GLY A 170 9.57 -5.29 10.01
N ASN A 171 9.78 -4.53 8.94
CA ASN A 171 9.83 -5.04 7.57
C ASN A 171 11.22 -4.86 6.93
N PRO A 172 11.63 -5.77 6.01
CA PRO A 172 12.93 -5.71 5.34
C PRO A 172 13.01 -4.57 4.31
N THR A 173 11.87 -4.10 3.79
CA THR A 173 11.75 -2.95 2.88
C THR A 173 10.87 -1.86 3.52
N ALA A 174 10.55 -0.82 2.77
CA ALA A 174 9.59 0.21 3.18
C ALA A 174 8.14 -0.28 3.18
N ILE A 175 7.82 -1.36 2.47
CA ILE A 175 6.45 -1.82 2.23
C ILE A 175 6.11 -2.97 3.19
N GLY A 176 4.86 -2.98 3.65
CA GLY A 176 4.32 -4.05 4.48
C GLY A 176 2.79 -4.03 4.51
N ILE A 177 2.20 -5.02 5.18
CA ILE A 177 0.75 -5.18 5.30
C ILE A 177 0.33 -4.90 6.74
N VAL A 178 -0.64 -4.01 6.90
CA VAL A 178 -1.29 -3.71 8.17
C VAL A 178 -2.66 -4.38 8.18
N ASN A 179 -2.89 -5.28 9.13
CA ASN A 179 -4.20 -5.90 9.39
C ASN A 179 -4.63 -5.74 10.86
N ASN A 180 -4.05 -4.78 11.58
CA ASN A 180 -4.42 -4.46 12.95
C ASN A 180 -4.71 -2.96 13.08
N PHE A 181 -5.97 -2.66 13.39
CA PHE A 181 -6.49 -1.30 13.50
C PHE A 181 -6.73 -0.87 14.95
N ASP A 182 -6.31 -1.65 15.95
CA ASP A 182 -6.60 -1.41 17.38
C ASP A 182 -6.13 -0.05 17.91
N TYR A 183 -5.11 0.54 17.27
CA TYR A 183 -4.42 1.75 17.75
C TYR A 183 -4.36 2.81 16.66
N TRP A 184 -3.15 3.28 16.31
CA TRP A 184 -2.92 4.41 15.42
C TRP A 184 -3.68 4.30 14.10
N TRP A 185 -3.68 3.12 13.47
CA TRP A 185 -4.35 2.87 12.19
C TRP A 185 -5.88 2.97 12.26
N GLY A 186 -6.52 2.59 13.37
CA GLY A 186 -7.96 2.82 13.54
C GLY A 186 -8.27 4.24 13.98
N GLU A 187 -7.54 4.77 14.96
CA GLU A 187 -7.74 6.12 15.50
C GLU A 187 -7.57 7.21 14.43
N HIS A 188 -6.57 7.05 13.57
CA HIS A 188 -6.19 8.06 12.58
C HIS A 188 -6.85 7.82 11.23
N PHE A 189 -7.67 6.78 11.07
CA PHE A 189 -8.42 6.58 9.84
C PHE A 189 -9.25 7.84 9.53
N PHE A 190 -9.20 8.30 8.28
CA PHE A 190 -9.84 9.54 7.85
C PHE A 190 -10.94 9.30 6.84
N THR A 191 -10.62 8.69 5.71
CA THR A 191 -11.60 8.32 4.67
C THR A 191 -11.05 7.23 3.75
N ALA A 192 -11.93 6.65 2.94
CA ALA A 192 -11.60 5.71 1.88
C ALA A 192 -12.01 6.28 0.52
N ARG A 193 -11.22 5.98 -0.52
CA ARG A 193 -11.38 6.48 -1.89
C ARG A 193 -11.39 5.32 -2.87
N ARG A 194 -12.24 5.38 -3.89
CA ARG A 194 -12.30 4.40 -4.98
C ARG A 194 -11.92 5.04 -6.29
N VAL A 195 -10.87 4.51 -6.92
CA VAL A 195 -10.42 4.95 -8.25
C VAL A 195 -10.76 3.96 -9.34
N LEU A 196 -10.98 2.69 -8.99
CA LEU A 196 -11.30 1.62 -9.93
C LEU A 196 -12.73 1.81 -10.49
N PRO A 197 -12.91 1.77 -11.82
CA PRO A 197 -14.22 1.82 -12.44
C PRO A 197 -14.99 0.50 -12.29
N ASP A 198 -16.26 0.50 -12.70
CA ASP A 198 -17.13 -0.66 -12.59
C ASP A 198 -16.66 -1.86 -13.44
N GLY A 199 -16.70 -3.03 -12.82
CA GLY A 199 -16.22 -4.29 -13.37
C GLY A 199 -14.72 -4.54 -13.19
N SER A 200 -13.99 -3.66 -12.50
CA SER A 200 -12.58 -3.90 -12.16
C SER A 200 -12.36 -5.13 -11.27
N TRP A 201 -13.40 -5.65 -10.62
CA TRP A 201 -13.38 -6.86 -9.79
C TRP A 201 -13.87 -8.11 -10.54
N THR A 202 -14.17 -8.01 -11.84
CA THR A 202 -14.62 -9.13 -12.66
C THR A 202 -13.41 -9.78 -13.35
N PRO A 203 -13.12 -11.07 -13.09
CA PRO A 203 -12.04 -11.79 -13.77
C PRO A 203 -12.12 -11.69 -15.29
N GLY A 204 -10.98 -11.47 -15.95
CA GLY A 204 -10.87 -11.43 -17.41
C GLY A 204 -11.53 -10.23 -18.10
N LYS A 205 -12.21 -9.35 -17.36
CA LYS A 205 -12.78 -8.13 -17.95
C LYS A 205 -11.67 -7.14 -18.26
N THR A 206 -11.53 -6.79 -19.54
CA THR A 206 -10.64 -5.70 -19.96
C THR A 206 -11.28 -4.36 -19.62
N ILE A 207 -10.53 -3.50 -18.95
CA ILE A 207 -10.89 -2.11 -18.68
C ILE A 207 -10.00 -1.23 -19.56
N THR A 208 -10.58 -0.65 -20.61
CA THR A 208 -9.83 0.13 -21.61
C THR A 208 -9.01 1.25 -20.98
N GLY A 209 -7.72 1.32 -21.32
CA GLY A 209 -6.79 2.33 -20.82
C GLY A 209 -6.19 2.01 -19.46
N HIS A 210 -6.58 0.87 -18.87
CA HIS A 210 -6.13 0.39 -17.57
C HIS A 210 -5.47 -0.99 -17.65
N GLU A 211 -4.81 -1.27 -18.76
CA GLU A 211 -4.02 -2.48 -18.97
C GLU A 211 -2.69 -2.40 -18.19
N ASP A 212 -2.13 -3.56 -17.82
CA ASP A 212 -0.84 -3.67 -17.16
C ASP A 212 0.30 -3.16 -18.06
N LYS A 213 1.06 -2.17 -17.58
CA LYS A 213 2.22 -1.58 -18.28
C LYS A 213 3.57 -2.12 -17.80
N GLY A 214 3.55 -3.11 -16.90
CA GLY A 214 4.72 -3.65 -16.24
C GLY A 214 5.22 -2.75 -15.10
N PRO A 215 6.03 -3.27 -14.17
CA PRO A 215 6.51 -2.51 -13.04
C PRO A 215 7.65 -1.58 -13.45
N VAL A 216 7.77 -0.44 -12.77
CA VAL A 216 8.93 0.44 -12.90
C VAL A 216 10.12 -0.19 -12.20
N ILE A 217 11.24 -0.29 -12.91
CA ILE A 217 12.52 -0.71 -12.33
C ILE A 217 13.40 0.53 -12.06
N PRO A 218 13.82 0.78 -10.82
CA PRO A 218 14.74 1.85 -10.48
C PRO A 218 16.06 1.80 -11.28
N LYS A 219 16.53 2.97 -11.73
CA LYS A 219 17.85 3.13 -12.39
C LYS A 219 19.01 2.81 -11.44
N SER A 220 18.80 3.05 -10.16
CA SER A 220 19.72 2.69 -9.10
C SER A 220 18.94 2.36 -7.83
N TYR A 221 19.57 1.63 -6.92
CA TYR A 221 18.96 1.22 -5.67
C TYR A 221 19.79 1.67 -4.46
N VAL A 222 19.12 2.27 -3.48
CA VAL A 222 19.66 2.41 -2.12
C VAL A 222 19.80 1.03 -1.47
N LEU A 223 18.75 0.20 -1.53
CA LEU A 223 18.81 -1.23 -1.21
C LEU A 223 18.90 -2.04 -2.52
N PRO A 224 20.10 -2.50 -2.95
CA PRO A 224 20.21 -3.32 -4.15
C PRO A 224 19.38 -4.59 -4.04
N PRO A 225 19.00 -5.22 -5.17
CA PRO A 225 18.35 -6.53 -5.13
C PRO A 225 19.14 -7.53 -4.30
N GLN A 226 18.48 -8.12 -3.31
CA GLN A 226 19.07 -9.15 -2.42
C GLN A 226 18.87 -10.57 -2.98
N ARG A 227 17.98 -10.70 -3.98
CA ARG A 227 17.73 -11.88 -4.81
C ARG A 227 17.41 -11.43 -6.25
N PRO A 228 17.48 -12.31 -7.26
CA PRO A 228 17.03 -11.99 -8.61
C PRO A 228 15.61 -11.43 -8.62
N ILE A 229 15.37 -10.39 -9.42
CA ILE A 229 14.03 -9.84 -9.63
C ILE A 229 13.26 -10.80 -10.52
N VAL A 230 12.09 -11.24 -10.05
CA VAL A 230 11.15 -12.04 -10.84
C VAL A 230 10.10 -11.10 -11.40
N MET A 231 9.98 -10.96 -12.72
CA MET A 231 8.95 -10.12 -13.34
C MET A 231 7.55 -10.76 -13.21
N PRO A 232 6.47 -9.96 -13.07
CA PRO A 232 5.10 -10.47 -12.97
C PRO A 232 4.60 -11.09 -14.28
#